data_AF-J7M4J4-F1
#
_entry.id   AF-J7M4J4-F1
#
_cell.length_a   1.000
_cell.length_b   1.000
_cell.length_c   1.000
_cell.angle_alpha   90.00
_cell.angle_beta   90.00
_cell.angle_gamma   90.00
#
_symmetry.space_group_name_H-M   'P 1'
#
loop_
_entity.id
_entity.type
_entity.pdbx_description
1 polymer ?
#
loop_
_entity_poly.entity_id
_entity_poly.type
_entity_poly.pdbx_seq_one_letter_code
_entity_poly.pdbx_strand_id
1 'polypeptide(L)'
;MEFEDSGSDVYILDKLFNKSFSQYWTLFWKDYDFYKYKSVKAELESALKLFPDASFVELFYSARDSSRQRNYDDESEFSKSIEKDRLNKLNVINELQQSFELLTMASESMGFTSVNEDLDEVHSEYVKYLMLPYLIAHVMVEKPDLSNRFEILKKVEVPVEFVHKFQIFLNQFMNMMSRLKILRREELEVWEEKRPKNTSHDARDLRVNQASFERDLKKSVSQVFASSGSVEQFLQFNKLDKSTNEEVYRNTILDILKLFSIQSINHLNSIKMEMPFLELREKNRIAFSEDKVESSAPPGKPWFLHIDNNSKLDPSLVQTLYRKMVFLPGHNLPTISLDECARIEMEMDVKTIGCKGVEVKRKDSADLLEDELDEQESEKSSVCTDDAREWDDWKDDHPKGQGNKDVNIG
;
A
#
# COMPACT_ATOMS: atom_id res chain seq x y z
N MET A 1 -22.91 47.83 0.36
CA MET A 1 -21.45 47.73 0.22
C MET A 1 -20.91 47.54 1.63
N GLU A 2 -21.23 46.39 2.22
CA GLU A 2 -20.50 45.95 3.41
C GLU A 2 -19.18 45.43 2.86
N PHE A 3 -18.09 46.06 3.25
CA PHE A 3 -16.76 45.57 2.95
C PHE A 3 -16.67 44.17 3.55
N GLU A 4 -16.50 43.14 2.70
CA GLU A 4 -15.96 41.87 3.19
C GLU A 4 -14.68 42.24 3.93
N ASP A 5 -14.68 41.99 5.24
CA ASP A 5 -13.54 42.33 6.07
C ASP A 5 -12.41 41.38 5.67
N SER A 6 -11.58 41.86 4.74
CA SER A 6 -10.47 41.13 4.12
C SER A 6 -9.41 40.65 5.13
N GLY A 7 -9.57 41.01 6.40
CA GLY A 7 -8.80 40.53 7.55
C GLY A 7 -9.54 39.59 8.50
N SER A 8 -10.78 39.18 8.21
CA SER A 8 -11.48 38.18 9.05
C SER A 8 -10.83 36.80 8.92
N ASP A 9 -10.72 36.09 10.04
CA ASP A 9 -10.09 34.77 10.09
C ASP A 9 -10.74 33.79 9.11
N VAL A 10 -12.07 33.87 8.96
CA VAL A 10 -12.85 33.06 8.00
C VAL A 10 -12.43 33.35 6.56
N TYR A 11 -12.21 34.61 6.18
CA TYR A 11 -11.77 34.97 4.83
C TYR A 11 -10.40 34.38 4.49
N ILE A 12 -9.47 34.38 5.45
CA ILE A 12 -8.12 33.83 5.26
C ILE A 12 -8.19 32.31 5.06
N LEU A 13 -9.02 31.61 5.84
CA LEU A 13 -9.23 30.17 5.69
C LEU A 13 -9.92 29.83 4.37
N ASP A 14 -10.94 30.59 3.99
CA ASP A 14 -11.65 30.42 2.72
C ASP A 14 -10.72 30.62 1.52
N LYS A 15 -9.85 31.63 1.57
CA LYS A 15 -8.84 31.84 0.54
C LYS A 15 -7.87 30.68 0.44
N LEU A 16 -7.42 30.13 1.57
CA LEU A 16 -6.57 28.94 1.61
C LEU A 16 -7.28 27.72 1.01
N PHE A 17 -8.53 27.46 1.41
CA PHE A 17 -9.33 26.35 0.89
C PHE A 17 -9.56 26.49 -0.63
N ASN A 18 -10.01 27.65 -1.09
CA ASN A 18 -10.36 27.87 -2.49
C ASN A 18 -9.15 27.67 -3.41
N LYS A 19 -7.98 28.18 -3.01
CA LYS A 19 -6.75 28.02 -3.78
C LYS A 19 -6.22 26.58 -3.72
N SER A 20 -6.14 25.97 -2.53
CA SER A 20 -5.67 24.59 -2.36
C SER A 20 -6.55 23.59 -3.10
N PHE A 21 -7.88 23.70 -3.00
CA PHE A 21 -8.82 22.84 -3.73
C PHE A 21 -8.74 23.06 -5.24
N SER A 22 -8.61 24.31 -5.71
CA SER A 22 -8.45 24.61 -7.15
C SER A 22 -7.19 23.97 -7.74
N GLN A 23 -6.08 24.02 -7.00
CA GLN A 23 -4.84 23.33 -7.39
C GLN A 23 -5.00 21.80 -7.34
N TYR A 24 -5.58 21.27 -6.26
CA TYR A 24 -5.90 19.84 -6.12
C TYR A 24 -6.74 19.34 -7.30
N TRP A 25 -7.82 20.05 -7.65
CA TRP A 25 -8.71 19.66 -8.73
C TRP A 25 -7.99 19.66 -10.09
N THR A 26 -7.18 20.68 -10.35
CA THR A 26 -6.42 20.78 -11.60
C THR A 26 -5.40 19.65 -11.73
N LEU A 27 -4.72 19.30 -10.63
CA LEU A 27 -3.77 18.20 -10.60
C LEU A 27 -4.45 16.85 -10.79
N PHE A 28 -5.39 16.48 -9.92
CA PHE A 28 -5.88 15.10 -9.89
C PHE A 28 -7.04 14.81 -10.84
N TRP A 29 -7.74 15.84 -11.33
CA TRP A 29 -8.97 15.65 -12.11
C TRP A 29 -8.90 16.18 -13.55
N LYS A 30 -7.86 16.96 -13.90
CA LYS A 30 -7.63 17.48 -15.27
C LYS A 30 -6.36 16.94 -15.92
N ASP A 31 -5.19 17.37 -15.44
CA ASP A 31 -3.94 17.26 -16.21
C ASP A 31 -2.94 16.25 -15.64
N TYR A 32 -3.00 15.95 -14.33
CA TYR A 32 -2.00 15.16 -13.59
C TYR A 32 -0.55 15.64 -13.80
N ASP A 33 -0.39 16.95 -13.97
CA ASP A 33 0.89 17.60 -14.25
C ASP A 33 1.33 18.49 -13.08
N PHE A 34 2.27 17.96 -12.29
CA PHE A 34 2.81 18.63 -11.10
C PHE A 34 3.66 19.86 -11.42
N TYR A 35 4.07 20.08 -12.68
CA TYR A 35 4.80 21.28 -13.09
C TYR A 35 3.91 22.51 -13.25
N LYS A 36 2.60 22.32 -13.45
CA LYS A 36 1.62 23.40 -13.53
C LYS A 36 1.13 23.87 -12.16
N TYR A 37 1.57 23.23 -11.08
CA TYR A 37 1.17 23.57 -9.73
C TYR A 37 1.59 25.00 -9.37
N LYS A 38 0.63 25.79 -8.91
CA LYS A 38 0.89 27.11 -8.33
C LYS A 38 0.92 26.98 -6.81
N SER A 39 2.07 27.30 -6.21
CA SER A 39 2.22 27.22 -4.76
C SER A 39 1.18 28.09 -4.02
N VAL A 40 0.63 27.48 -2.98
CA VAL A 40 -0.35 27.94 -1.99
C VAL A 40 0.36 28.31 -0.67
N LYS A 41 1.69 28.23 -0.62
CA LYS A 41 2.50 28.52 0.56
C LYS A 41 2.23 29.90 1.18
N ALA A 42 1.97 30.92 0.37
CA ALA A 42 1.69 32.28 0.87
C ALA A 42 0.37 32.35 1.65
N GLU A 43 -0.66 31.68 1.16
CA GLU A 43 -1.95 31.55 1.84
C GLU A 43 -1.83 30.68 3.09
N LEU A 44 -1.06 29.58 3.01
CA LEU A 44 -0.78 28.70 4.14
C LEU A 44 -0.08 29.45 5.29
N GLU A 45 0.97 30.19 4.98
CA GLU A 45 1.70 31.02 5.96
C GLU A 45 0.83 32.12 6.56
N SER A 46 -0.13 32.65 5.78
CA SER A 46 -1.09 33.65 6.27
C SER A 46 -2.10 33.03 7.25
N ALA A 47 -2.60 31.83 6.94
CA ALA A 47 -3.51 31.09 7.82
C ALA A 47 -2.81 30.59 9.09
N LEU A 48 -1.55 30.16 9.01
CA LEU A 48 -0.77 29.72 10.18
C LEU A 48 -0.60 30.85 11.23
N LYS A 49 -0.55 32.11 10.79
CA LYS A 49 -0.45 33.25 11.72
C LYS A 49 -1.68 33.43 12.61
N LEU A 50 -2.83 32.86 12.23
CA LEU A 50 -4.05 32.91 13.04
C LEU A 50 -3.97 31.99 14.26
N PHE A 51 -3.09 30.98 14.22
CA PHE A 51 -2.93 29.98 15.27
C PHE A 51 -1.49 30.00 15.82
N PRO A 52 -1.14 31.00 16.66
CA PRO A 52 0.21 31.17 17.18
C PRO A 52 0.61 30.11 18.22
N ASP A 53 -0.32 29.26 18.65
CA ASP A 53 -0.08 28.20 19.62
C ASP A 53 1.02 27.25 19.12
N ALA A 54 2.04 27.03 19.97
CA ALA A 54 3.20 26.23 19.64
C ALA A 54 2.84 24.80 19.21
N SER A 55 1.72 24.25 19.68
CA SER A 55 1.21 22.93 19.28
C SER A 55 0.86 22.85 17.79
N PHE A 56 0.21 23.88 17.23
CA PHE A 56 -0.14 23.92 15.80
C PHE A 56 1.14 24.00 14.97
N VAL A 57 2.03 24.92 15.36
CA VAL A 57 3.31 25.15 14.70
C VAL A 57 4.17 23.87 14.71
N GLU A 58 4.37 23.23 15.87
CA GLU A 58 5.18 22.01 15.99
C GLU A 58 4.67 20.86 15.12
N LEU A 59 3.34 20.65 15.04
CA LEU A 59 2.73 19.62 14.20
C LEU A 59 3.07 19.78 12.71
N PHE A 60 3.18 21.03 12.23
CA PHE A 60 3.49 21.32 10.82
C PHE A 60 4.98 21.27 10.50
N TYR A 61 5.84 21.74 11.43
CA TYR A 61 7.29 21.75 11.21
C TYR A 61 7.91 20.36 11.37
N SER A 62 7.42 19.50 12.26
CA SER A 62 7.94 18.13 12.41
C SER A 62 7.72 17.25 11.17
N ALA A 63 6.66 17.51 10.40
CA ALA A 63 6.35 16.77 9.17
C ALA A 63 7.31 17.09 8.00
N ARG A 64 7.98 18.25 8.06
CA ARG A 64 8.90 18.72 7.00
C ARG A 64 10.27 18.05 7.05
N ASP A 65 10.74 17.66 8.24
CA ASP A 65 12.13 17.21 8.47
C ASP A 65 12.37 15.73 8.14
N SER A 66 11.35 14.99 7.73
CA SER A 66 11.49 13.56 7.38
C SER A 66 12.09 13.30 5.99
N SER A 67 12.27 14.33 5.16
CA SER A 67 12.93 14.18 3.85
C SER A 67 14.45 14.15 4.02
N ARG A 68 15.00 12.96 4.34
CA ARG A 68 16.44 12.72 4.26
C ARG A 68 16.93 13.03 2.84
N GLN A 69 17.62 14.16 2.65
CA GLN A 69 18.40 14.43 1.46
C GLN A 69 19.51 13.37 1.37
N ARG A 70 19.38 12.43 0.45
CA ARG A 70 20.49 11.56 0.07
C ARG A 70 21.42 12.38 -0.83
N ASN A 71 22.71 12.44 -0.50
CA ASN A 71 23.71 13.04 -1.38
C ASN A 71 23.93 12.09 -2.57
N TYR A 72 23.62 12.58 -3.77
CA TYR A 72 23.64 11.81 -5.02
C TYR A 72 24.59 12.42 -6.05
N ASP A 73 25.80 12.78 -5.61
CA ASP A 73 26.78 13.43 -6.49
C ASP A 73 27.23 12.51 -7.65
N ASP A 74 27.14 11.17 -7.47
CA ASP A 74 27.62 10.16 -8.43
C ASP A 74 26.54 9.54 -9.36
N GLU A 75 25.29 10.02 -9.36
CA GLU A 75 24.22 9.42 -10.19
C GLU A 75 24.14 9.96 -11.63
N SER A 76 23.68 9.10 -12.56
CA SER A 76 23.38 9.42 -13.96
C SER A 76 22.38 10.58 -14.10
N GLU A 77 22.49 11.40 -15.15
CA GLU A 77 21.56 12.51 -15.43
C GLU A 77 20.10 12.06 -15.52
N PHE A 78 19.85 10.84 -16.00
CA PHE A 78 18.51 10.25 -16.05
C PHE A 78 17.93 10.01 -14.64
N SER A 79 18.74 9.45 -13.72
CA SER A 79 18.34 9.25 -12.32
C SER A 79 18.07 10.57 -11.61
N LYS A 80 18.88 11.61 -11.89
CA LYS A 80 18.68 12.97 -11.37
C LYS A 80 17.35 13.57 -11.84
N SER A 81 16.95 13.34 -13.09
CA SER A 81 15.65 13.80 -13.61
C SER A 81 14.48 13.11 -12.91
N ILE A 82 14.53 11.78 -12.75
CA ILE A 82 13.48 11.01 -12.05
C ILE A 82 13.36 11.46 -10.60
N GLU A 83 14.48 11.66 -9.92
CA GLU A 83 14.48 12.09 -8.52
C GLU A 83 13.96 13.53 -8.37
N LYS A 84 14.24 14.40 -9.34
CA LYS A 84 13.66 15.75 -9.41
C LYS A 84 12.15 15.70 -9.58
N ASP A 85 11.62 14.85 -10.46
CA ASP A 85 10.17 14.65 -10.63
C ASP A 85 9.53 14.13 -9.34
N ARG A 86 10.16 13.14 -8.71
CA ARG A 86 9.74 12.56 -7.43
C ARG A 86 9.68 13.62 -6.33
N LEU A 87 10.71 14.44 -6.22
CA LEU A 87 10.80 15.50 -5.22
C LEU A 87 9.80 16.62 -5.49
N ASN A 88 9.57 16.98 -6.75
CA ASN A 88 8.53 17.94 -7.12
C ASN A 88 7.14 17.43 -6.68
N LYS A 89 6.79 16.18 -7.05
CA LYS A 89 5.54 15.55 -6.62
C LYS A 89 5.41 15.53 -5.09
N LEU A 90 6.47 15.16 -4.38
CA LEU A 90 6.49 15.12 -2.91
C LEU A 90 6.24 16.51 -2.29
N ASN A 91 6.89 17.55 -2.80
CA ASN A 91 6.73 18.92 -2.31
C ASN A 91 5.30 19.43 -2.50
N VAL A 92 4.74 19.24 -3.69
CA VAL A 92 3.35 19.63 -4.00
C VAL A 92 2.36 18.91 -3.07
N ILE A 93 2.54 17.61 -2.89
CA ILE A 93 1.69 16.78 -2.03
C ILE A 93 1.79 17.21 -0.56
N ASN A 94 3.00 17.47 -0.06
CA ASN A 94 3.18 17.93 1.31
C ASN A 94 2.54 19.31 1.54
N GLU A 95 2.65 20.23 0.59
CA GLU A 95 2.04 21.55 0.69
C GLU A 95 0.50 21.48 0.72
N LEU A 96 -0.09 20.66 -0.15
CA LEU A 96 -1.54 20.40 -0.14
C LEU A 96 -1.98 19.70 1.15
N GLN A 97 -1.25 18.69 1.61
CA GLN A 97 -1.58 17.99 2.85
C GLN A 97 -1.59 18.96 4.03
N GLN A 98 -0.54 19.77 4.20
CA GLN A 98 -0.46 20.75 5.28
C GLN A 98 -1.62 21.75 5.22
N SER A 99 -2.00 22.20 4.02
CA SER A 99 -3.15 23.10 3.86
C SER A 99 -4.46 22.48 4.34
N PHE A 100 -4.74 21.23 3.96
CA PHE A 100 -5.99 20.57 4.36
C PHE A 100 -6.00 20.15 5.84
N GLU A 101 -4.86 19.75 6.41
CA GLU A 101 -4.74 19.48 7.84
C GLU A 101 -4.98 20.75 8.67
N LEU A 102 -4.40 21.90 8.26
CA LEU A 102 -4.65 23.19 8.91
C LEU A 102 -6.11 23.59 8.83
N LEU A 103 -6.73 23.47 7.65
CA LEU A 103 -8.14 23.77 7.46
C LEU A 103 -9.05 22.88 8.31
N THR A 104 -8.69 21.61 8.50
CA THR A 104 -9.45 20.68 9.36
C THR A 104 -9.41 21.17 10.81
N MET A 105 -8.22 21.38 11.36
CA MET A 105 -8.07 21.86 12.74
C MET A 105 -8.74 23.23 12.95
N ALA A 106 -8.60 24.14 11.99
CA ALA A 106 -9.25 25.44 12.02
C ALA A 106 -10.79 25.31 12.01
N SER A 107 -11.34 24.46 11.13
CA SER A 107 -12.78 24.23 11.04
C SER A 107 -13.38 23.63 12.32
N GLU A 108 -12.63 22.74 12.98
CA GLU A 108 -13.01 22.17 14.27
C GLU A 108 -12.97 23.22 15.39
N SER A 109 -11.92 24.06 15.41
CA SER A 109 -11.78 25.13 16.42
C SER A 109 -12.87 26.21 16.30
N MET A 110 -13.31 26.51 15.08
CA MET A 110 -14.35 27.50 14.80
C MET A 110 -15.76 26.90 14.83
N GLY A 111 -15.90 25.57 14.87
CA GLY A 111 -17.18 24.89 14.92
C GLY A 111 -18.02 25.04 13.66
N PHE A 112 -17.41 25.07 12.47
CA PHE A 112 -18.15 25.23 11.20
C PHE A 112 -19.11 24.08 10.90
N THR A 113 -18.81 22.90 11.44
CA THR A 113 -19.64 21.70 11.34
C THR A 113 -19.62 21.01 12.69
N SER A 114 -20.80 20.73 13.24
CA SER A 114 -20.93 19.89 14.43
C SER A 114 -21.10 18.42 14.05
N VAL A 115 -20.64 17.51 14.91
CA VAL A 115 -20.80 16.05 14.71
C VAL A 115 -22.27 15.65 14.68
N ASN A 116 -23.14 16.39 15.36
CA ASN A 116 -24.56 16.09 15.53
C ASN A 116 -25.49 16.92 14.64
N GLU A 117 -24.95 17.71 13.71
CA GLU A 117 -25.76 18.48 12.77
C GLU A 117 -26.31 17.59 11.65
N ASP A 118 -27.57 17.84 11.27
CA ASP A 118 -28.14 17.31 10.04
C ASP A 118 -27.61 18.11 8.83
N LEU A 119 -27.64 17.49 7.64
CA LEU A 119 -27.09 18.12 6.44
C LEU A 119 -27.72 19.49 6.15
N ASP A 120 -29.02 19.64 6.40
CA ASP A 120 -29.79 20.85 6.14
C ASP A 120 -29.49 21.99 7.14
N GLU A 121 -28.88 21.67 8.28
CA GLU A 121 -28.48 22.65 9.30
C GLU A 121 -27.13 23.30 8.97
N VAL A 122 -26.30 22.62 8.16
CA VAL A 122 -25.00 23.14 7.73
C VAL A 122 -25.18 24.21 6.67
N HIS A 123 -24.71 25.42 6.98
CA HIS A 123 -24.73 26.57 6.06
C HIS A 123 -23.99 26.25 4.75
N SER A 124 -24.55 26.67 3.62
CA SER A 124 -24.08 26.33 2.26
C SER A 124 -22.58 26.61 2.06
N GLU A 125 -22.06 27.72 2.61
CA GLU A 125 -20.63 28.11 2.55
C GLU A 125 -19.69 27.11 3.23
N TYR A 126 -20.15 26.41 4.27
CA TYR A 126 -19.33 25.52 5.09
C TYR A 126 -19.40 24.05 4.65
N VAL A 127 -20.35 23.68 3.80
CA VAL A 127 -20.50 22.30 3.26
C VAL A 127 -19.22 21.82 2.57
N LYS A 128 -18.43 22.73 1.98
CA LYS A 128 -17.14 22.42 1.34
C LYS A 128 -16.11 21.80 2.30
N TYR A 129 -16.17 22.14 3.59
CA TYR A 129 -15.25 21.62 4.61
C TYR A 129 -15.48 20.13 4.91
N LEU A 130 -16.66 19.59 4.58
CA LEU A 130 -16.94 18.15 4.65
C LEU A 130 -16.04 17.32 3.70
N MET A 131 -15.38 17.95 2.72
CA MET A 131 -14.44 17.27 1.82
C MET A 131 -13.08 17.00 2.46
N LEU A 132 -12.72 17.73 3.52
CA LEU A 132 -11.35 17.77 4.05
C LEU A 132 -10.79 16.38 4.40
N PRO A 133 -11.51 15.48 5.10
CA PRO A 133 -10.96 14.16 5.40
C PRO A 133 -10.61 13.36 4.13
N TYR A 134 -11.46 13.43 3.10
CA TYR A 134 -11.16 12.79 1.81
C TYR A 134 -9.95 13.42 1.11
N LEU A 135 -9.87 14.75 1.07
CA LEU A 135 -8.78 15.47 0.39
C LEU A 135 -7.42 15.15 1.02
N ILE A 136 -7.35 15.15 2.36
CA ILE A 136 -6.14 14.73 3.09
C ILE A 136 -5.78 13.30 2.69
N ALA A 137 -6.76 12.39 2.77
CA ALA A 137 -6.52 10.99 2.47
C ALA A 137 -5.98 10.81 1.04
N HIS A 138 -6.67 11.35 0.04
CA HIS A 138 -6.28 11.21 -1.37
C HIS A 138 -4.86 11.71 -1.63
N VAL A 139 -4.51 12.89 -1.10
CA VAL A 139 -3.17 13.47 -1.24
C VAL A 139 -2.10 12.58 -0.56
N MET A 140 -2.43 11.96 0.57
CA MET A 140 -1.51 11.03 1.25
C MET A 140 -1.24 9.75 0.46
N VAL A 141 -2.24 9.17 -0.21
CA VAL A 141 -2.04 7.98 -1.05
C VAL A 141 -1.11 8.23 -2.22
N GLU A 142 -1.11 9.45 -2.72
CA GLU A 142 -0.31 9.86 -3.87
C GLU A 142 1.18 10.05 -3.55
N LYS A 143 1.58 9.97 -2.26
CA LYS A 143 2.99 10.13 -1.87
C LYS A 143 3.89 9.08 -2.52
N PRO A 144 4.98 9.48 -3.19
CA PRO A 144 5.87 8.56 -3.91
C PRO A 144 6.82 7.76 -3.00
N ASP A 145 6.48 7.55 -1.72
CA ASP A 145 7.37 6.90 -0.76
C ASP A 145 7.02 5.43 -0.53
N LEU A 146 7.77 4.56 -1.21
CA LEU A 146 7.62 3.10 -1.11
C LEU A 146 8.10 2.53 0.24
N SER A 147 8.94 3.25 0.98
CA SER A 147 9.47 2.77 2.27
C SER A 147 8.40 2.89 3.35
N ASN A 148 7.62 3.98 3.29
CA ASN A 148 6.55 4.27 4.23
C ASN A 148 5.17 3.84 3.71
N ARG A 149 5.08 3.25 2.49
CA ARG A 149 3.80 2.82 1.88
C ARG A 149 3.01 1.87 2.76
N PHE A 150 3.69 0.95 3.44
CA PHE A 150 3.06 0.04 4.40
C PHE A 150 2.48 0.79 5.60
N GLU A 151 3.21 1.74 6.16
CA GLU A 151 2.73 2.58 7.27
C GLU A 151 1.58 3.51 6.86
N ILE A 152 1.60 4.01 5.62
CA ILE A 152 0.52 4.81 5.05
C ILE A 152 -0.78 3.99 4.93
N LEU A 153 -0.68 2.68 4.67
CA LEU A 153 -1.82 1.84 4.31
C LEU A 153 -2.34 0.89 5.39
N LYS A 154 -1.52 0.49 6.35
CA LYS A 154 -1.88 -0.55 7.32
C LYS A 154 -3.14 -0.15 8.11
N LYS A 155 -3.80 -1.14 8.70
CA LYS A 155 -4.74 -0.98 9.82
C LYS A 155 -4.09 -1.67 11.02
N VAL A 156 -3.78 -0.97 12.10
CA VAL A 156 -3.40 -1.63 13.36
C VAL A 156 -4.52 -1.42 14.37
N GLU A 157 -4.93 -2.50 15.02
CA GLU A 157 -5.95 -2.53 16.07
C GLU A 157 -5.44 -2.05 17.44
N VAL A 158 -4.37 -1.23 17.50
CA VAL A 158 -3.72 -0.82 18.76
C VAL A 158 -3.59 0.71 18.79
N PRO A 159 -3.85 1.37 19.93
CA PRO A 159 -3.69 2.82 20.07
C PRO A 159 -2.20 3.17 20.09
N VAL A 160 -1.64 3.47 18.93
CA VAL A 160 -0.31 4.07 18.80
C VAL A 160 -0.46 5.31 17.93
N GLU A 161 -0.08 6.46 18.49
CA GLU A 161 -0.51 7.80 18.11
C GLU A 161 -0.12 8.31 16.71
N PHE A 162 0.52 7.53 15.82
CA PHE A 162 1.11 8.11 14.60
C PHE A 162 1.05 7.34 13.27
N VAL A 163 0.42 6.16 13.19
CA VAL A 163 0.40 5.37 11.94
C VAL A 163 -1.05 4.96 11.62
N HIS A 164 -1.48 4.94 10.34
CA HIS A 164 -2.87 4.76 9.79
C HIS A 164 -3.67 6.01 9.35
N LYS A 165 -3.04 7.16 9.12
CA LYS A 165 -3.76 8.38 8.71
C LYS A 165 -4.67 8.21 7.48
N PHE A 166 -4.24 7.53 6.42
CA PHE A 166 -5.05 7.42 5.19
C PHE A 166 -6.40 6.70 5.37
N GLN A 167 -6.38 5.47 5.89
CA GLN A 167 -7.60 4.69 6.08
C GLN A 167 -8.49 5.31 7.18
N ILE A 168 -7.90 5.94 8.19
CA ILE A 168 -8.65 6.70 9.21
C ILE A 168 -9.43 7.82 8.56
N PHE A 169 -8.78 8.68 7.78
CA PHE A 169 -9.44 9.81 7.12
C PHE A 169 -10.50 9.37 6.11
N LEU A 170 -10.27 8.30 5.34
CA LEU A 170 -11.31 7.73 4.46
C LEU A 170 -12.50 7.16 5.23
N ASN A 171 -12.26 6.43 6.32
CA ASN A 171 -13.35 5.89 7.15
C ASN A 171 -14.12 7.02 7.85
N GLN A 172 -13.42 8.04 8.35
CA GLN A 172 -14.04 9.24 8.92
C GLN A 172 -14.93 9.92 7.88
N PHE A 173 -14.43 10.10 6.66
CA PHE A 173 -15.21 10.63 5.55
C PHE A 173 -16.46 9.78 5.28
N MET A 174 -16.30 8.46 5.06
CA MET A 174 -17.42 7.57 4.75
C MET A 174 -18.46 7.49 5.88
N ASN A 175 -18.02 7.47 7.15
CA ASN A 175 -18.90 7.53 8.30
C ASN A 175 -19.71 8.83 8.35
N MET A 176 -19.05 9.97 8.07
CA MET A 176 -19.72 11.27 7.98
C MET A 176 -20.74 11.30 6.83
N MET A 177 -20.37 10.79 5.65
CA MET A 177 -21.25 10.71 4.49
C MET A 177 -22.47 9.82 4.73
N SER A 178 -22.28 8.71 5.46
CA SER A 178 -23.37 7.81 5.90
C SER A 178 -24.29 8.51 6.91
N ARG A 179 -23.73 9.17 7.92
CA ARG A 179 -24.48 9.92 8.94
C ARG A 179 -25.34 11.02 8.31
N LEU A 180 -24.76 11.81 7.41
CA LEU A 180 -25.44 12.89 6.70
C LEU A 180 -26.38 12.40 5.58
N LYS A 181 -26.51 11.08 5.39
CA LYS A 181 -27.39 10.44 4.39
C LYS A 181 -27.14 10.92 2.95
N ILE A 182 -25.90 11.30 2.62
CA ILE A 182 -25.51 11.72 1.27
C ILE A 182 -25.25 10.49 0.37
N LEU A 183 -24.82 9.37 0.97
CA LEU A 183 -24.50 8.14 0.24
C LEU A 183 -25.72 7.60 -0.52
N ARG A 184 -25.49 7.15 -1.76
CA ARG A 184 -26.53 6.40 -2.49
C ARG A 184 -26.76 5.05 -1.84
N ARG A 185 -27.97 4.50 -2.02
CA ARG A 185 -28.35 3.17 -1.48
C ARG A 185 -27.32 2.09 -1.85
N GLU A 186 -26.90 2.06 -3.11
CA GLU A 186 -25.90 1.11 -3.62
C GLU A 186 -24.54 1.24 -2.90
N GLU A 187 -24.08 2.46 -2.66
CA GLU A 187 -22.80 2.74 -1.96
C GLU A 187 -22.89 2.41 -0.48
N LEU A 188 -24.03 2.73 0.15
CA LEU A 188 -24.30 2.43 1.55
C LEU A 188 -24.29 0.92 1.81
N GLU A 189 -24.90 0.14 0.94
CA GLU A 189 -24.91 -1.33 1.04
C GLU A 189 -23.51 -1.94 0.87
N VAL A 190 -22.66 -1.35 0.02
CA VAL A 190 -21.25 -1.75 -0.14
C VAL A 190 -20.44 -1.35 1.10
N TRP A 191 -20.65 -0.15 1.63
CA TRP A 191 -19.94 0.39 2.78
C TRP A 191 -20.26 -0.36 4.08
N GLU A 192 -21.54 -0.65 4.34
CA GLU A 192 -21.96 -1.36 5.55
C GLU A 192 -21.72 -2.88 5.47
N GLU A 193 -21.13 -3.36 4.36
CA GLU A 193 -20.89 -4.79 4.09
C GLU A 193 -22.15 -5.66 4.26
N LYS A 194 -23.34 -5.06 4.10
CA LYS A 194 -24.65 -5.71 4.34
C LYS A 194 -25.08 -6.66 3.23
N ARG A 195 -24.35 -6.72 2.10
CA ARG A 195 -24.68 -7.63 1.00
C ARG A 195 -24.02 -9.00 1.17
N PRO A 196 -24.78 -10.11 1.10
CA PRO A 196 -24.19 -11.43 0.91
C PRO A 196 -23.42 -11.46 -0.43
N LYS A 197 -22.38 -12.32 -0.50
CA LYS A 197 -21.62 -12.58 -1.74
C LYS A 197 -22.56 -13.19 -2.80
N ASN A 198 -23.32 -12.37 -3.51
CA ASN A 198 -24.19 -12.80 -4.59
C ASN A 198 -23.40 -13.06 -5.89
N THR A 199 -24.05 -13.79 -6.80
CA THR A 199 -23.61 -14.19 -8.14
C THR A 199 -22.83 -13.12 -8.91
N SER A 200 -21.79 -13.56 -9.63
CA SER A 200 -20.81 -12.70 -10.34
C SER A 200 -21.42 -11.65 -11.31
N HIS A 201 -22.66 -11.84 -11.78
CA HIS A 201 -23.32 -10.91 -12.71
C HIS A 201 -23.77 -9.62 -12.02
N ASP A 202 -24.39 -9.73 -10.84
CA ASP A 202 -24.92 -8.58 -10.09
C ASP A 202 -23.80 -7.63 -9.64
N ALA A 203 -22.63 -8.19 -9.31
CA ALA A 203 -21.44 -7.43 -8.95
C ALA A 203 -20.86 -6.64 -10.13
N ARG A 204 -20.96 -7.19 -11.35
CA ARG A 204 -20.53 -6.49 -12.58
C ARG A 204 -21.46 -5.33 -12.90
N ASP A 205 -22.77 -5.56 -12.87
CA ASP A 205 -23.76 -4.54 -13.18
C ASP A 205 -23.68 -3.37 -12.18
N LEU A 206 -23.45 -3.66 -10.89
CA LEU A 206 -23.22 -2.65 -9.87
C LEU A 206 -21.98 -1.79 -10.20
N ARG A 207 -20.86 -2.40 -10.58
CA ARG A 207 -19.64 -1.66 -10.96
C ARG A 207 -19.85 -0.79 -12.19
N VAL A 208 -20.62 -1.29 -13.17
CA VAL A 208 -20.96 -0.53 -14.38
C VAL A 208 -21.83 0.68 -14.01
N ASN A 209 -22.83 0.50 -13.14
CA ASN A 209 -23.69 1.59 -12.67
C ASN A 209 -22.93 2.61 -11.82
N GLN A 210 -21.97 2.16 -11.00
CA GLN A 210 -21.10 3.06 -10.24
C GLN A 210 -20.22 3.90 -11.18
N ALA A 211 -19.58 3.26 -12.17
CA ALA A 211 -18.72 3.95 -13.12
C ALA A 211 -19.49 4.92 -14.03
N SER A 212 -20.71 4.55 -14.47
CA SER A 212 -21.54 5.44 -15.29
C SER A 212 -21.95 6.69 -14.50
N PHE A 213 -22.35 6.52 -13.24
CA PHE A 213 -22.72 7.64 -12.37
C PHE A 213 -21.54 8.52 -11.99
N GLU A 214 -20.38 7.93 -11.68
CA GLU A 214 -19.14 8.67 -11.43
C GLU A 214 -18.80 9.59 -12.61
N ARG A 215 -18.90 9.06 -13.83
CA ARG A 215 -18.67 9.81 -15.06
C ARG A 215 -19.68 10.94 -15.24
N ASP A 216 -20.96 10.70 -14.94
CA ASP A 216 -22.01 11.71 -15.06
C ASP A 216 -21.85 12.84 -14.04
N LEU A 217 -21.49 12.52 -12.79
CA LEU A 217 -21.13 13.51 -11.76
C LEU A 217 -19.92 14.34 -12.19
N LYS A 218 -18.84 13.69 -12.63
CA LYS A 218 -17.62 14.39 -13.09
C LYS A 218 -17.95 15.34 -14.24
N LYS A 219 -18.82 14.93 -15.16
CA LYS A 219 -19.27 15.77 -16.28
C LYS A 219 -20.08 16.97 -15.80
N SER A 220 -21.03 16.77 -14.88
CA SER A 220 -21.85 17.84 -14.28
C SER A 220 -20.96 18.90 -13.61
N VAL A 221 -20.08 18.47 -12.70
CA VAL A 221 -19.16 19.36 -11.97
C VAL A 221 -18.24 20.13 -12.93
N SER A 222 -17.69 19.44 -13.93
CA SER A 222 -16.81 20.07 -14.92
C SER A 222 -17.52 21.13 -15.76
N GLN A 223 -18.79 20.92 -16.10
CA GLN A 223 -19.60 21.89 -16.83
C GLN A 223 -19.87 23.14 -15.99
N VAL A 224 -20.14 22.98 -14.69
CA VAL A 224 -20.32 24.12 -13.77
C VAL A 224 -19.03 24.92 -13.65
N PHE A 225 -17.89 24.27 -13.43
CA PHE A 225 -16.59 24.97 -13.36
C PHE A 225 -16.22 25.69 -14.66
N ALA A 226 -16.62 25.14 -15.82
CA ALA A 226 -16.44 25.84 -17.09
C ALA A 226 -17.34 27.08 -17.21
N SER A 227 -18.59 27.00 -16.71
CA SER A 227 -19.52 28.14 -16.71
C SER A 227 -19.10 29.26 -15.76
N SER A 228 -18.47 28.93 -14.64
CA SER A 228 -17.94 29.89 -13.65
C SER A 228 -16.56 30.43 -14.01
N GLY A 229 -15.92 29.94 -15.09
CA GLY A 229 -14.58 30.35 -15.54
C GLY A 229 -13.43 29.65 -14.81
N SER A 230 -13.45 29.61 -13.47
CA SER A 230 -12.44 28.95 -12.63
C SER A 230 -13.07 28.22 -11.44
N VAL A 231 -12.41 27.16 -10.97
CA VAL A 231 -12.80 26.45 -9.73
C VAL A 231 -12.73 27.40 -8.53
N GLU A 232 -11.71 28.26 -8.48
CA GLU A 232 -11.55 29.23 -7.39
C GLU A 232 -12.65 30.28 -7.38
N GLN A 233 -13.08 30.75 -8.56
CA GLN A 233 -14.19 31.71 -8.69
C GLN A 233 -15.53 31.09 -8.33
N PHE A 234 -15.75 29.82 -8.69
CA PHE A 234 -16.94 29.08 -8.26
C PHE A 234 -16.99 28.92 -6.73
N LEU A 235 -15.84 28.66 -6.09
CA LEU A 235 -15.76 28.44 -4.64
C LEU A 235 -15.92 29.71 -3.80
N GLN A 236 -15.70 30.89 -4.39
CA GLN A 236 -16.01 32.17 -3.76
C GLN A 236 -17.53 32.30 -3.60
N PHE A 237 -18.00 32.04 -2.39
CA PHE A 237 -19.42 32.10 -2.06
C PHE A 237 -19.87 33.57 -1.99
N ASN A 238 -20.49 34.07 -3.07
CA ASN A 238 -21.01 35.43 -3.09
C ASN A 238 -22.38 35.50 -2.40
N LYS A 239 -22.40 36.02 -1.16
CA LYS A 239 -23.64 36.28 -0.39
C LYS A 239 -24.61 37.25 -1.09
N LEU A 240 -24.12 38.00 -2.08
CA LEU A 240 -24.88 39.01 -2.82
C LEU A 240 -25.69 38.44 -3.99
N ASP A 241 -25.47 37.18 -4.36
CA ASP A 241 -26.15 36.55 -5.49
C ASP A 241 -27.49 35.93 -5.09
N LYS A 242 -28.42 35.92 -6.05
CA LYS A 242 -29.80 35.41 -5.91
C LYS A 242 -29.81 33.97 -5.37
N SER A 243 -30.87 33.59 -4.63
CA SER A 243 -31.06 32.25 -4.04
C SER A 243 -30.77 31.07 -4.98
N THR A 244 -31.00 31.23 -6.29
CA THR A 244 -30.69 30.23 -7.31
C THR A 244 -29.19 29.88 -7.39
N ASN A 245 -28.28 30.85 -7.18
CA ASN A 245 -26.84 30.60 -7.21
C ASN A 245 -26.37 29.83 -5.98
N GLU A 246 -26.99 30.08 -4.82
CA GLU A 246 -26.73 29.32 -3.60
C GLU A 246 -27.14 27.84 -3.75
N GLU A 247 -28.33 27.57 -4.31
CA GLU A 247 -28.78 26.19 -4.56
C GLU A 247 -27.85 25.45 -5.53
N VAL A 248 -27.40 26.13 -6.61
CA VAL A 248 -26.44 25.56 -7.55
C VAL A 248 -25.11 25.27 -6.86
N TYR A 249 -24.62 26.20 -6.03
CA TYR A 249 -23.40 26.00 -5.25
C TYR A 249 -23.53 24.79 -4.32
N ARG A 250 -24.59 24.74 -3.51
CA ARG A 250 -24.81 23.65 -2.57
C ARG A 250 -24.93 22.30 -3.28
N ASN A 251 -25.71 22.21 -4.35
CA ASN A 251 -25.90 20.97 -5.10
C ASN A 251 -24.60 20.47 -5.75
N THR A 252 -23.77 21.36 -6.25
CA THR A 252 -22.50 20.99 -6.90
C THR A 252 -21.45 20.55 -5.88
N ILE A 253 -21.38 21.18 -4.71
CA ILE A 253 -20.58 20.70 -3.58
C ILE A 253 -21.05 19.31 -3.13
N LEU A 254 -22.37 19.06 -3.05
CA LEU A 254 -22.92 17.74 -2.75
C LEU A 254 -22.58 16.69 -3.82
N ASP A 255 -22.59 17.08 -5.09
CA ASP A 255 -22.20 16.20 -6.19
C ASP A 255 -20.71 15.84 -6.15
N ILE A 256 -19.84 16.77 -5.75
CA ILE A 256 -18.42 16.48 -5.48
C ILE A 256 -18.27 15.53 -4.29
N LEU A 257 -19.05 15.71 -3.21
CA LEU A 257 -19.01 14.80 -2.06
C LEU A 257 -19.44 13.37 -2.45
N LYS A 258 -20.47 13.20 -3.28
CA LYS A 258 -20.87 11.90 -3.86
C LYS A 258 -19.80 11.32 -4.78
N LEU A 259 -19.12 12.16 -5.56
CA LEU A 259 -18.01 11.72 -6.40
C LEU A 259 -16.87 11.16 -5.53
N PHE A 260 -16.55 11.84 -4.43
CA PHE A 260 -15.53 11.43 -3.47
C PHE A 260 -15.94 10.19 -2.67
N SER A 261 -17.23 9.94 -2.39
CA SER A 261 -17.65 8.69 -1.73
C SER A 261 -17.42 7.47 -2.61
N ILE A 262 -17.68 7.58 -3.92
CA ILE A 262 -17.40 6.51 -4.88
C ILE A 262 -15.89 6.24 -4.95
N GLN A 263 -15.08 7.30 -5.06
CA GLN A 263 -13.62 7.15 -5.07
C GLN A 263 -13.09 6.57 -3.76
N SER A 264 -13.68 6.93 -2.61
CA SER A 264 -13.31 6.38 -1.31
C SER A 264 -13.48 4.87 -1.28
N ILE A 265 -14.59 4.34 -1.81
CA ILE A 265 -14.83 2.89 -1.92
C ILE A 265 -13.77 2.24 -2.84
N ASN A 266 -13.45 2.87 -3.98
CA ASN A 266 -12.42 2.37 -4.90
C ASN A 266 -11.04 2.32 -4.23
N HIS A 267 -10.66 3.37 -3.51
CA HIS A 267 -9.42 3.41 -2.76
C HIS A 267 -9.40 2.35 -1.66
N LEU A 268 -10.46 2.21 -0.86
CA LEU A 268 -10.54 1.16 0.17
C LEU A 268 -10.39 -0.24 -0.42
N ASN A 269 -10.99 -0.52 -1.57
CA ASN A 269 -10.82 -1.78 -2.29
C ASN A 269 -9.37 -1.96 -2.77
N SER A 270 -8.75 -0.91 -3.30
CA SER A 270 -7.34 -0.92 -3.71
C SER A 270 -6.41 -1.22 -2.53
N ILE A 271 -6.64 -0.59 -1.38
CA ILE A 271 -5.90 -0.88 -0.13
C ILE A 271 -6.08 -2.34 0.26
N LYS A 272 -7.33 -2.84 0.30
CA LYS A 272 -7.63 -4.24 0.65
C LYS A 272 -6.83 -5.22 -0.22
N MET A 273 -6.59 -4.89 -1.50
CA MET A 273 -5.78 -5.70 -2.42
C MET A 273 -4.27 -5.53 -2.22
N GLU A 274 -3.79 -4.32 -1.93
CA GLU A 274 -2.35 -4.02 -1.76
C GLU A 274 -1.79 -4.53 -0.41
N MET A 275 -2.60 -4.50 0.64
CA MET A 275 -2.24 -4.88 2.01
C MET A 275 -1.51 -6.23 2.15
N PRO A 276 -2.02 -7.36 1.62
CA PRO A 276 -1.35 -8.66 1.79
C PRO A 276 0.06 -8.68 1.18
N PHE A 277 0.28 -7.96 0.07
CA PHE A 277 1.60 -7.88 -0.56
C PHE A 277 2.57 -7.04 0.26
N LEU A 278 2.11 -5.94 0.84
CA LEU A 278 2.96 -5.11 1.70
C LEU A 278 3.29 -5.81 3.01
N GLU A 279 2.34 -6.55 3.59
CA GLU A 279 2.61 -7.39 4.77
C GLU A 279 3.66 -8.46 4.49
N LEU A 280 3.57 -9.13 3.34
CA LEU A 280 4.56 -10.13 2.94
C LEU A 280 5.95 -9.49 2.74
N ARG A 281 6.00 -8.32 2.09
CA ARG A 281 7.24 -7.56 1.92
C ARG A 281 7.85 -7.17 3.26
N GLU A 282 7.04 -6.73 4.22
CA GLU A 282 7.51 -6.33 5.55
C GLU A 282 8.02 -7.53 6.35
N LYS A 283 7.27 -8.66 6.33
CA LYS A 283 7.71 -9.92 6.94
C LYS A 283 9.04 -10.40 6.34
N ASN A 284 9.20 -10.30 5.02
CA ASN A 284 10.46 -10.63 4.35
C ASN A 284 11.57 -9.65 4.74
N ARG A 285 11.29 -8.34 4.84
CA ARG A 285 12.27 -7.34 5.29
C ARG A 285 12.82 -7.69 6.68
N ILE A 286 11.94 -8.09 7.61
CA ILE A 286 12.31 -8.49 8.97
C ILE A 286 13.14 -9.79 8.92
N ALA A 287 12.67 -10.82 8.20
CA ALA A 287 13.37 -12.10 8.08
C ALA A 287 14.80 -11.98 7.51
N PHE A 288 15.00 -11.16 6.47
CA PHE A 288 16.33 -10.92 5.91
C PHE A 288 17.19 -9.94 6.72
N SER A 289 16.61 -9.22 7.69
CA SER A 289 17.36 -8.32 8.57
C SER A 289 17.91 -9.01 9.81
N GLU A 290 17.29 -10.10 10.27
CA GLU A 290 17.77 -10.91 11.39
C GLU A 290 18.95 -11.83 10.97
N ASP A 291 19.04 -12.20 9.69
CA ASP A 291 20.18 -12.94 9.12
C ASP A 291 21.33 -12.05 8.63
N LYS A 292 21.69 -11.02 9.42
CA LYS A 292 23.05 -10.45 9.39
C LYS A 292 24.00 -11.22 10.31
N VAL A 293 23.85 -12.54 10.36
CA VAL A 293 25.01 -13.41 10.63
C VAL A 293 25.89 -13.28 9.40
N GLU A 294 27.16 -12.92 9.58
CA GLU A 294 28.16 -12.83 8.51
C GLU A 294 28.04 -14.05 7.60
N SER A 295 27.39 -13.89 6.44
CA SER A 295 27.29 -14.95 5.47
C SER A 295 28.71 -15.19 4.97
N SER A 296 29.34 -16.27 5.45
CA SER A 296 30.50 -16.86 4.80
C SER A 296 30.22 -16.90 3.30
N ALA A 297 31.20 -16.48 2.50
CA ALA A 297 31.13 -16.27 1.06
C ALA A 297 30.15 -17.21 0.33
N PRO A 298 29.43 -16.72 -0.72
CA PRO A 298 28.49 -17.54 -1.48
C PRO A 298 29.16 -18.89 -1.82
N PRO A 299 28.43 -20.01 -1.73
CA PRO A 299 29.02 -21.32 -1.98
C PRO A 299 29.76 -21.24 -3.30
N GLY A 300 31.09 -21.36 -3.22
CA GLY A 300 31.95 -21.22 -4.38
C GLY A 300 31.41 -22.14 -5.46
N LYS A 301 31.28 -21.63 -6.68
CA LYS A 301 30.91 -22.44 -7.85
C LYS A 301 31.66 -23.77 -7.75
N PRO A 302 30.99 -24.92 -7.99
CA PRO A 302 31.63 -26.23 -7.83
C PRO A 302 32.96 -26.20 -8.54
N TRP A 303 34.03 -26.58 -7.85
CA TRP A 303 35.38 -26.51 -8.40
C TRP A 303 35.49 -27.40 -9.64
N PHE A 304 35.36 -26.79 -10.81
CA PHE A 304 35.73 -27.40 -12.07
C PHE A 304 37.20 -27.07 -12.32
N LEU A 305 38.01 -28.12 -12.50
CA LEU A 305 39.41 -27.97 -12.90
C LEU A 305 39.45 -27.46 -14.34
N HIS A 306 39.67 -26.16 -14.53
CA HIS A 306 39.95 -25.59 -15.85
C HIS A 306 41.36 -26.01 -16.30
N ILE A 307 41.43 -26.88 -17.32
CA ILE A 307 42.68 -27.24 -17.98
C ILE A 307 42.82 -26.31 -19.17
N ASP A 308 43.47 -25.17 -18.96
CA ASP A 308 43.86 -24.29 -20.06
C ASP A 308 45.18 -24.78 -20.67
N ASN A 309 45.43 -24.47 -21.94
CA ASN A 309 46.70 -24.76 -22.63
C ASN A 309 47.94 -24.15 -21.94
N ASN A 310 47.74 -23.25 -20.97
CA ASN A 310 48.80 -22.58 -20.21
C ASN A 310 48.99 -23.17 -18.80
N SER A 311 48.18 -24.16 -18.40
CA SER A 311 48.33 -24.84 -17.12
C SER A 311 49.51 -25.83 -17.20
N LYS A 312 50.54 -25.63 -16.37
CA LYS A 312 51.73 -26.51 -16.27
C LYS A 312 51.43 -27.83 -15.55
N LEU A 313 50.26 -28.42 -15.81
CA LEU A 313 49.88 -29.71 -15.23
C LEU A 313 50.38 -30.81 -16.17
N ASP A 314 51.12 -31.77 -15.60
CA ASP A 314 51.59 -32.94 -16.35
C ASP A 314 50.37 -33.74 -16.87
N PRO A 315 50.28 -34.02 -18.19
CA PRO A 315 49.16 -34.76 -18.78
C PRO A 315 48.90 -36.12 -18.09
N SER A 316 49.94 -36.76 -17.55
CA SER A 316 49.84 -38.04 -16.84
C SER A 316 49.11 -37.93 -15.49
N LEU A 317 49.29 -36.81 -14.78
CA LEU A 317 48.64 -36.51 -13.50
C LEU A 317 47.14 -36.25 -13.72
N VAL A 318 46.81 -35.48 -14.76
CA VAL A 318 45.44 -35.18 -15.18
C VAL A 318 44.70 -36.46 -15.54
N GLN A 319 45.32 -37.34 -16.34
CA GLN A 319 44.73 -38.63 -16.71
C GLN A 319 44.48 -39.53 -15.49
N THR A 320 45.41 -39.52 -14.52
CA THR A 320 45.26 -40.30 -13.28
C THR A 320 44.14 -39.75 -12.40
N LEU A 321 43.98 -38.42 -12.31
CA LEU A 321 42.91 -37.77 -11.57
C LEU A 321 41.53 -38.05 -12.19
N TYR A 322 41.39 -37.92 -13.51
CA TYR A 322 40.15 -38.29 -14.20
C TYR A 322 39.83 -39.76 -14.01
N ARG A 323 40.81 -40.66 -14.13
CA ARG A 323 40.57 -42.10 -13.91
C ARG A 323 40.06 -42.41 -12.51
N LYS A 324 40.44 -41.62 -11.50
CA LYS A 324 39.95 -41.75 -10.12
C LYS A 324 38.58 -41.07 -9.90
N MET A 325 38.21 -40.10 -10.72
CA MET A 325 36.96 -39.34 -10.58
C MET A 325 35.81 -39.82 -11.46
N VAL A 326 36.10 -40.58 -12.53
CA VAL A 326 35.08 -41.14 -13.41
C VAL A 326 34.49 -42.40 -12.73
N PHE A 327 33.16 -42.48 -12.70
CA PHE A 327 32.34 -43.52 -12.04
C PHE A 327 32.24 -43.45 -10.50
N LEU A 328 32.51 -42.29 -9.90
CA LEU A 328 32.09 -42.05 -8.51
C LEU A 328 30.56 -41.87 -8.45
N PRO A 329 29.87 -42.51 -7.50
CA PRO A 329 28.47 -42.23 -7.24
C PRO A 329 28.28 -40.76 -6.84
N GLY A 330 27.19 -40.12 -7.29
CA GLY A 330 26.87 -38.72 -6.96
C GLY A 330 26.47 -38.47 -5.51
N HIS A 331 26.70 -39.42 -4.61
CA HIS A 331 26.44 -39.34 -3.18
C HIS A 331 27.70 -39.71 -2.41
N ASN A 332 27.83 -39.19 -1.19
CA ASN A 332 28.99 -39.49 -0.34
C ASN A 332 28.97 -40.97 0.01
N LEU A 333 29.99 -41.70 -0.44
CA LEU A 333 30.18 -43.08 -0.02
C LEU A 333 30.60 -43.12 1.46
N PRO A 334 30.22 -44.17 2.21
CA PRO A 334 30.70 -44.36 3.56
C PRO A 334 32.23 -44.42 3.58
N THR A 335 32.86 -43.48 4.27
CA THR A 335 34.33 -43.41 4.40
C THR A 335 34.87 -44.38 5.45
N ILE A 336 33.98 -45.08 6.14
CA ILE A 336 34.25 -45.86 7.33
C ILE A 336 33.90 -47.33 7.07
N SER A 337 34.73 -48.25 7.55
CA SER A 337 34.46 -49.68 7.39
C SER A 337 33.31 -50.12 8.30
N LEU A 338 32.61 -51.20 7.94
CA LEU A 338 31.53 -51.75 8.78
C LEU A 338 32.02 -52.12 10.18
N ASP A 339 33.25 -52.63 10.28
CA ASP A 339 33.90 -52.98 11.56
C ASP A 339 34.17 -51.72 12.40
N GLU A 340 34.59 -50.63 11.76
CA GLU A 340 34.82 -49.36 12.44
C GLU A 340 33.52 -48.66 12.85
N CYS A 341 32.47 -48.74 12.04
CA CYS A 341 31.11 -48.35 12.42
C CYS A 341 30.63 -49.14 13.65
N ALA A 342 30.75 -50.47 13.62
CA ALA A 342 30.34 -51.32 14.73
C ALA A 342 31.12 -50.99 16.02
N ARG A 343 32.42 -50.70 15.90
CA ARG A 343 33.25 -50.26 17.03
C ARG A 343 32.82 -48.91 17.58
N ILE A 344 32.49 -47.94 16.73
CA ILE A 344 31.99 -46.63 17.16
C ILE A 344 30.63 -46.76 17.82
N GLU A 345 29.72 -47.59 17.28
CA GLU A 345 28.41 -47.85 17.87
C GLU A 345 28.54 -48.52 19.24
N MET A 346 29.38 -49.55 19.37
CA MET A 346 29.68 -50.17 20.67
C MET A 346 30.31 -49.19 21.66
N GLU A 347 31.23 -48.32 21.20
CA GLU A 347 31.85 -47.31 22.05
C GLU A 347 30.86 -46.24 22.50
N MET A 348 29.94 -45.83 21.63
CA MET A 348 28.85 -44.92 21.96
C MET A 348 27.88 -45.59 22.95
N ASP A 349 27.47 -46.83 22.73
CA ASP A 349 26.59 -47.56 23.65
C ASP A 349 27.23 -47.72 25.03
N VAL A 350 28.50 -48.11 25.10
CA VAL A 350 29.24 -48.21 26.38
C VAL A 350 29.33 -46.86 27.09
N LYS A 351 29.46 -45.75 26.36
CA LYS A 351 29.48 -44.38 26.93
C LYS A 351 28.09 -43.84 27.28
N THR A 352 27.02 -44.41 26.72
CA THR A 352 25.64 -43.92 26.90
C THR A 352 24.86 -44.74 27.94
N ILE A 353 25.35 -45.93 28.34
CA ILE A 353 24.83 -46.69 29.47
C ILE A 353 25.08 -45.90 30.78
N GLY A 354 24.08 -45.09 31.16
CA GLY A 354 24.05 -44.33 32.42
C GLY A 354 23.68 -42.84 32.30
N CYS A 355 23.75 -42.24 31.10
CA CYS A 355 23.34 -40.85 30.88
C CYS A 355 21.88 -40.79 30.39
N LYS A 356 20.94 -40.57 31.31
CA LYS A 356 19.56 -40.23 30.95
C LYS A 356 19.55 -38.93 30.14
N GLY A 357 19.03 -39.01 28.91
CA GLY A 357 18.46 -37.88 28.18
C GLY A 357 19.42 -37.09 27.29
N VAL A 358 19.69 -37.59 26.09
CA VAL A 358 19.87 -36.74 24.91
C VAL A 358 19.11 -37.39 23.77
N GLU A 359 17.93 -36.84 23.45
CA GLU A 359 17.25 -37.11 22.19
C GLU A 359 18.12 -36.58 21.06
N VAL A 360 18.96 -37.45 20.50
CA VAL A 360 19.48 -37.24 19.15
C VAL A 360 18.28 -37.45 18.22
N LYS A 361 17.73 -36.36 17.69
CA LYS A 361 16.74 -36.41 16.60
C LYS A 361 17.39 -37.12 15.40
N ARG A 362 17.25 -38.45 15.36
CA ARG A 362 17.42 -39.22 14.13
C ARG A 362 16.30 -38.79 13.19
N LYS A 363 16.70 -38.31 12.03
CA LYS A 363 15.79 -37.90 10.96
C LYS A 363 15.59 -39.12 10.08
N ASP A 364 14.88 -40.11 10.62
CA ASP A 364 14.52 -41.31 9.89
C ASP A 364 13.08 -41.05 9.39
N SER A 365 12.87 -40.73 8.10
CA SER A 365 12.69 -41.72 7.03
C SER A 365 11.87 -42.91 7.49
N ALA A 366 10.70 -43.02 6.86
CA ALA A 366 9.65 -44.00 7.04
C ALA A 366 10.11 -45.40 7.52
N ASP A 367 9.20 -46.02 8.27
CA ASP A 367 9.20 -47.40 8.73
C ASP A 367 9.87 -47.61 10.08
N LEU A 368 9.07 -47.47 11.14
CA LEU A 368 8.95 -48.42 12.27
C LEU A 368 8.06 -47.81 13.37
N LEU A 369 6.74 -47.94 13.18
CA LEU A 369 5.72 -47.93 14.24
C LEU A 369 4.71 -49.04 13.89
N GLU A 370 5.16 -50.29 13.96
CA GLU A 370 4.27 -51.40 14.23
C GLU A 370 4.17 -51.55 15.76
N ASP A 371 2.95 -51.84 16.21
CA ASP A 371 2.51 -52.12 17.58
C ASP A 371 2.12 -50.90 18.44
N GLU A 372 0.87 -50.44 18.23
CA GLU A 372 -0.15 -50.09 19.24
C GLU A 372 -1.14 -49.00 18.74
N LEU A 373 -1.83 -49.20 17.61
CA LEU A 373 -3.02 -48.39 17.25
C LEU A 373 -4.01 -49.19 16.38
N ASP A 374 -4.63 -50.23 16.94
CA ASP A 374 -5.80 -50.85 16.33
C ASP A 374 -7.06 -49.99 16.60
N GLU A 375 -7.70 -49.56 15.50
CA GLU A 375 -9.15 -49.30 15.30
C GLU A 375 -9.59 -47.95 14.68
N GLN A 376 -8.74 -46.98 14.31
CA GLN A 376 -9.23 -45.72 13.69
C GLN A 376 -8.48 -45.18 12.45
N GLU A 377 -7.91 -46.03 11.60
CA GLU A 377 -7.15 -45.59 10.41
C GLU A 377 -7.75 -46.04 9.06
N SER A 378 -9.05 -46.27 8.98
CA SER A 378 -9.73 -46.62 7.73
C SER A 378 -10.11 -45.41 6.86
N GLU A 379 -10.17 -44.19 7.41
CA GLU A 379 -10.71 -43.03 6.69
C GLU A 379 -9.62 -42.02 6.23
N LYS A 380 -8.39 -42.10 6.75
CA LYS A 380 -7.31 -41.15 6.38
C LYS A 380 -6.41 -41.64 5.25
N SER A 381 -6.38 -42.93 4.95
CA SER A 381 -5.58 -43.48 3.85
C SER A 381 -6.17 -43.19 2.46
N SER A 382 -7.49 -42.91 2.35
CA SER A 382 -8.11 -42.54 1.07
C SER A 382 -7.87 -41.09 0.66
N VAL A 383 -7.77 -40.17 1.63
CA VAL A 383 -7.55 -38.73 1.37
C VAL A 383 -6.17 -38.49 0.74
N CYS A 384 -5.16 -39.27 1.15
CA CYS A 384 -3.79 -39.15 0.61
C CYS A 384 -3.70 -39.54 -0.88
N THR A 385 -4.62 -40.38 -1.38
CA THR A 385 -4.66 -40.73 -2.81
C THR A 385 -5.41 -39.70 -3.67
N ASP A 386 -6.37 -38.99 -3.10
CA ASP A 386 -7.15 -37.98 -3.84
C ASP A 386 -6.36 -36.68 -3.99
N ASP A 387 -5.67 -36.22 -2.95
CA ASP A 387 -4.77 -35.05 -3.02
C ASP A 387 -3.62 -35.27 -4.02
N ALA A 388 -3.11 -36.51 -4.11
CA ALA A 388 -2.06 -36.86 -5.07
C ALA A 388 -2.58 -36.87 -6.52
N ARG A 389 -3.84 -37.26 -6.74
CA ARG A 389 -4.50 -37.23 -8.06
C ARG A 389 -4.82 -35.80 -8.47
N GLU A 390 -5.37 -34.98 -7.57
CA GLU A 390 -5.62 -33.56 -7.83
C GLU A 390 -4.32 -32.81 -8.17
N TRP A 391 -3.20 -33.20 -7.56
CA TRP A 391 -1.89 -32.64 -7.86
C TRP A 391 -1.34 -33.07 -9.23
N ASP A 392 -1.62 -34.30 -9.67
CA ASP A 392 -1.27 -34.78 -11.02
C ASP A 392 -2.14 -34.11 -12.09
N ASP A 393 -3.46 -34.02 -11.89
CA ASP A 393 -4.40 -33.34 -12.80
C ASP A 393 -4.01 -31.87 -12.98
N TRP A 394 -3.63 -31.17 -11.89
CA TRP A 394 -3.17 -29.80 -11.96
C TRP A 394 -1.86 -29.64 -12.77
N LYS A 395 -0.92 -30.59 -12.66
CA LYS A 395 0.33 -30.56 -13.44
C LYS A 395 0.09 -30.77 -14.93
N ASP A 396 -0.89 -31.60 -15.29
CA ASP A 396 -1.28 -31.84 -16.68
C ASP A 396 -1.98 -30.61 -17.30
N ASP A 397 -2.81 -29.90 -16.52
CA ASP A 397 -3.44 -28.65 -16.94
C ASP A 397 -2.45 -27.45 -17.01
N HIS A 398 -1.28 -27.55 -16.37
CA HIS A 398 -0.27 -26.48 -16.33
C HIS A 398 1.10 -26.94 -16.87
N PRO A 399 1.20 -27.33 -18.15
CA PRO A 399 2.45 -27.82 -18.72
C PRO A 399 3.53 -26.73 -18.68
N LYS A 400 4.73 -27.10 -18.20
CA LYS A 400 5.88 -26.20 -18.13
C LYS A 400 6.15 -25.59 -19.53
N GLY A 401 6.25 -24.26 -19.59
CA GLY A 401 6.55 -23.53 -20.83
C GLY A 401 5.35 -22.95 -21.58
N GLN A 402 4.13 -23.02 -21.02
CA GLN A 402 2.94 -22.39 -21.60
C GLN A 402 3.03 -20.86 -21.76
N GLY A 403 3.89 -20.18 -20.99
CA GLY A 403 4.06 -18.71 -21.05
C GLY A 403 5.00 -18.18 -22.13
N ASN A 404 5.64 -19.03 -22.95
CA ASN A 404 6.61 -18.59 -23.96
C ASN A 404 6.35 -19.19 -25.36
N LYS A 405 5.08 -19.44 -25.69
CA LYS A 405 4.68 -20.02 -26.98
C LYS A 405 4.23 -18.99 -28.03
N ASP A 406 4.00 -17.74 -27.63
CA ASP A 406 3.64 -16.69 -28.57
C ASP A 406 4.85 -15.85 -28.97
N VAL A 407 5.25 -16.09 -30.23
CA VAL A 407 6.09 -15.24 -31.10
C VAL A 407 7.61 -15.38 -30.92
N ASN A 408 8.16 -16.37 -31.62
CA ASN A 408 9.44 -16.22 -32.30
C ASN A 408 9.16 -16.40 -33.81
N ILE A 409 8.72 -15.33 -34.46
CA ILE A 409 8.67 -15.25 -35.93
C ILE A 409 10.06 -14.78 -36.34
N GLY A 410 10.89 -15.72 -36.77
CA GLY A 410 12.12 -15.46 -37.51
C GLY A 410 11.85 -15.15 -38.97
#